data_AF-A0A7M7QGJ3-F1
#
_entry.id   AF-A0A7M7QGJ3-F1
#
_cell.length_a   1.000
_cell.length_b   1.000
_cell.length_c   1.000
_cell.angle_alpha   90.00
_cell.angle_beta   90.00
_cell.angle_gamma   90.00
#
_symmetry.space_group_name_H-M   'P 1'
#
loop_
_entity.id
_entity.type
_entity.pdbx_description
1 polymer ?
#
loop_
_entity_poly.entity_id
_entity_poly.type
_entity_poly.pdbx_seq_one_letter_code
_entity_poly.pdbx_strand_id
1 'polypeptide(L)'
;MNMENQHQELVFSVILNVKTLLLRGGIKILKTSVLSVTVPEETVERLKANLKELDRYLGPYPFDMWNQWKDLTNKIDDSIVERCSPVCGFVRSALELVNFDDASRPRGTESRKRKRGAGLTVEEKEQELLPDLKPKPGTELRLSELPQKFYPDDATPAEITRHSLDTSYALDTLLNKLKDPMEIIGELQLSFVCFLAGQSLEAFEHWKGLVSLICKADSLIPSQRAVFSEFLNVLEIQLSHVPEEVLCDIVASNNFVYHNLRKLFANIESNTNVDDRLKSLAIRVRDRLTKKFLWDFKDLQEEDDDEAPVVVALD
;
A
#
# COMPACT_ATOMS: atom_id res chain seq x y z
N MET A 1 -6.27 40.69 -21.98
CA MET A 1 -6.82 39.64 -21.10
C MET A 1 -6.90 38.33 -21.87
N ASN A 2 -6.02 37.33 -21.75
CA ASN A 2 -4.73 37.18 -21.09
C ASN A 2 -3.97 36.08 -21.88
N MET A 3 -3.32 36.42 -22.99
CA MET A 3 -2.41 35.49 -23.67
C MET A 3 -1.10 35.30 -22.90
N GLU A 4 -0.74 36.24 -22.02
CA GLU A 4 0.39 36.10 -21.09
C GLU A 4 0.14 35.05 -19.99
N ASN A 5 -1.10 34.86 -19.53
CA ASN A 5 -1.39 33.77 -18.59
C ASN A 5 -1.29 32.40 -19.24
N GLN A 6 -1.68 32.24 -20.51
CA GLN A 6 -1.53 30.94 -21.20
C GLN A 6 -0.06 30.61 -21.49
N HIS A 7 0.76 31.59 -21.82
CA HIS A 7 2.20 31.38 -22.01
C HIS A 7 2.94 31.14 -20.68
N GLN A 8 2.57 31.83 -19.60
CA GLN A 8 3.10 31.51 -18.26
C GLN A 8 2.62 30.15 -17.76
N GLU A 9 1.36 29.76 -18.00
CA GLU A 9 0.85 28.42 -17.66
C GLU A 9 1.46 27.31 -18.52
N LEU A 10 1.77 27.56 -19.80
CA LEU A 10 2.52 26.63 -20.66
C LEU A 10 3.97 26.49 -20.20
N VAL A 11 4.62 27.57 -19.78
CA VAL A 11 5.98 27.55 -19.24
C VAL A 11 6.00 26.84 -17.88
N PHE A 12 5.02 27.07 -17.00
CA PHE A 12 4.86 26.32 -15.74
C PHE A 12 4.50 24.85 -15.97
N SER A 13 3.71 24.53 -16.99
CA SER A 13 3.30 23.15 -17.36
C SER A 13 4.43 22.33 -17.99
N VAL A 14 5.35 22.99 -18.68
CA VAL A 14 6.56 22.37 -19.24
C VAL A 14 7.66 22.19 -18.18
N ILE A 15 7.59 22.92 -17.06
CA ILE A 15 8.71 23.11 -16.13
C ILE A 15 8.37 22.71 -14.67
N LEU A 16 7.17 22.21 -14.36
CA LEU A 16 6.88 21.61 -13.04
C LEU A 16 7.38 20.16 -12.97
N ASN A 17 8.68 20.03 -12.77
CA ASN A 17 9.36 18.78 -12.47
C ASN A 17 9.46 18.59 -10.95
N VAL A 18 8.32 18.45 -10.26
CA VAL A 18 8.31 18.26 -8.79
C VAL A 18 7.88 16.86 -8.34
N LYS A 19 7.44 15.97 -9.24
CA LYS A 19 7.21 14.54 -8.91
C LYS A 19 7.55 13.57 -10.05
N THR A 20 8.63 13.84 -10.77
CA THR A 20 9.24 12.82 -11.65
C THR A 20 10.29 12.03 -10.87
N LEU A 21 9.85 11.30 -9.85
CA LEU A 21 10.65 10.20 -9.30
C LEU A 21 9.88 8.90 -9.40
N LEU A 22 10.07 8.26 -10.55
CA LEU A 22 10.18 6.82 -10.77
C LEU A 22 10.95 6.61 -12.10
N LEU A 23 12.09 7.31 -12.22
CA LEU A 23 13.02 7.21 -13.37
C LEU A 23 14.16 6.27 -12.97
N ARG A 24 14.02 4.97 -13.20
CA ARG A 24 14.27 4.36 -14.51
C ARG A 24 13.09 3.66 -15.21
N GLY A 25 11.96 3.45 -14.51
CA GLY A 25 10.87 2.59 -14.99
C GLY A 25 9.64 3.26 -15.62
N GLY A 26 9.47 4.59 -15.51
CA GLY A 26 8.44 5.31 -16.29
C GLY A 26 7.07 5.55 -15.63
N ILE A 27 6.93 5.39 -14.31
CA ILE A 27 5.72 5.83 -13.60
C ILE A 27 5.78 7.35 -13.36
N LYS A 28 4.71 8.05 -13.74
CA LYS A 28 4.56 9.50 -13.50
C LYS A 28 3.49 9.69 -12.42
N ILE A 29 3.94 10.07 -11.22
CA ILE A 29 3.05 10.36 -10.09
C ILE A 29 2.64 11.82 -10.20
N LEU A 30 1.33 12.06 -10.31
CA LEU A 30 0.70 13.37 -10.50
C LEU A 30 0.99 14.03 -11.85
N LYS A 31 -0.01 13.91 -12.73
CA LYS A 31 -0.24 14.88 -13.78
C LYS A 31 -1.58 15.54 -13.49
N THR A 32 -1.57 16.81 -13.09
CA THR A 32 -2.74 17.66 -13.31
C THR A 32 -3.11 17.51 -14.78
N SER A 33 -4.40 17.39 -15.08
CA SER A 33 -5.05 16.88 -16.31
C SER A 33 -4.69 17.54 -17.66
N VAL A 34 -3.50 18.11 -17.85
CA VAL A 34 -3.17 19.04 -18.93
C VAL A 34 -2.31 18.43 -20.06
N LEU A 35 -1.74 17.23 -19.90
CA LEU A 35 -0.86 16.67 -20.94
C LEU A 35 -1.39 15.33 -21.48
N SER A 36 -2.35 15.39 -22.38
CA SER A 36 -2.45 14.46 -23.52
C SER A 36 -1.95 15.09 -24.82
N VAL A 37 -1.34 16.27 -24.77
CA VAL A 37 -0.84 16.98 -25.96
C VAL A 37 0.49 16.38 -26.36
N THR A 38 0.55 15.79 -27.55
CA THR A 38 1.80 15.45 -28.23
C THR A 38 2.59 16.73 -28.42
N VAL A 39 3.71 16.86 -27.71
CA VAL A 39 4.59 18.03 -27.81
C VAL A 39 5.43 17.87 -29.08
N PRO A 40 5.44 18.85 -30.00
CA PRO A 40 6.28 18.80 -31.20
C PRO A 40 7.77 18.67 -30.84
N GLU A 41 8.52 17.86 -31.59
CA GLU A 41 9.97 17.61 -31.40
C GLU A 41 10.76 18.93 -31.31
N GLU A 42 10.43 19.89 -32.18
CA GLU A 42 11.03 21.23 -32.22
C GLU A 42 10.88 21.98 -30.89
N THR A 43 9.76 21.81 -30.19
CA THR A 43 9.55 22.44 -28.89
C THR A 43 10.43 21.81 -27.83
N VAL A 44 10.60 20.48 -27.87
CA VAL A 44 11.49 19.74 -26.94
C VAL A 44 12.94 20.14 -27.16
N GLU A 45 13.39 20.25 -28.42
CA GLU A 45 14.75 20.69 -28.75
C GLU A 45 15.02 22.13 -28.32
N ARG A 46 14.06 23.04 -28.56
CA ARG A 46 14.14 24.44 -28.11
C ARG A 46 14.23 24.54 -26.59
N LEU A 47 13.46 23.74 -25.86
CA LEU A 47 13.50 23.72 -24.39
C LEU A 47 14.81 23.15 -23.85
N LYS A 48 15.33 22.07 -24.47
CA LYS A 48 16.64 21.51 -24.11
C LYS A 48 17.77 22.51 -24.35
N ALA A 49 17.73 23.23 -25.48
CA ALA A 49 18.69 24.28 -25.77
C ALA A 49 18.63 25.42 -24.74
N ASN A 50 17.43 25.71 -24.21
CA ASN A 50 17.22 26.79 -23.25
C ASN A 50 17.27 26.39 -21.76
N LEU A 51 17.69 25.16 -21.43
CA LEU A 51 17.76 24.67 -20.05
C LEU A 51 18.58 25.58 -19.11
N LYS A 52 19.67 26.17 -19.61
CA LYS A 52 20.54 27.05 -18.81
C LYS A 52 19.87 28.36 -18.40
N GLU A 53 18.96 28.89 -19.22
CA GLU A 53 18.21 30.09 -18.85
C GLU A 53 17.01 29.75 -17.97
N LEU A 54 16.45 28.55 -18.10
CA LEU A 54 15.35 28.07 -17.27
C LEU A 54 15.79 27.70 -15.85
N ASP A 55 17.05 27.32 -15.67
CA ASP A 55 17.62 26.90 -14.38
C ASP A 55 17.44 27.97 -13.28
N ARG A 56 17.54 29.26 -13.62
CA ARG A 56 17.33 30.36 -12.65
C ARG A 56 15.91 30.46 -12.12
N TYR A 57 14.94 29.88 -12.81
CA TYR A 57 13.52 29.89 -12.46
C TYR A 57 13.05 28.53 -11.92
N LEU A 58 13.95 27.55 -11.85
CA LEU A 58 13.69 26.22 -11.34
C LEU A 58 14.03 26.12 -9.85
N GLY A 59 13.22 25.38 -9.10
CA GLY A 59 13.56 25.02 -7.74
C GLY A 59 14.74 24.04 -7.73
N PRO A 60 15.78 24.26 -6.90
CA PRO A 60 16.87 23.30 -6.77
C PRO A 60 16.33 21.98 -6.25
N TYR A 61 16.83 20.87 -6.79
CA TYR A 61 16.44 19.54 -6.31
C TYR A 61 16.99 19.31 -4.88
N PRO A 62 16.17 18.86 -3.92
CA PRO A 62 16.61 18.60 -2.55
C PRO A 62 17.43 17.32 -2.47
N PHE A 63 18.74 17.44 -2.72
CA PHE A 63 19.68 16.31 -2.67
C PHE A 63 19.87 15.72 -1.27
N ASP A 64 19.50 16.46 -0.23
CA ASP A 64 19.46 16.02 1.16
C ASP A 64 18.46 14.87 1.38
N MET A 65 17.36 14.84 0.63
CA MET A 65 16.34 13.79 0.70
C MET A 65 16.61 12.61 -0.23
N TRP A 66 17.68 12.65 -1.03
CA TRP A 66 17.96 11.62 -2.04
C TRP A 66 18.14 10.22 -1.45
N ASN A 67 18.90 10.11 -0.35
CA ASN A 67 19.14 8.81 0.29
C ASN A 67 17.85 8.24 0.89
N GLN A 68 17.03 9.08 1.52
CA GLN A 68 15.73 8.69 2.08
C GLN A 68 14.79 8.19 0.97
N TRP A 69 14.75 8.90 -0.16
CA TRP A 69 13.97 8.48 -1.31
C TRP A 69 14.46 7.14 -1.87
N LYS A 70 15.78 6.97 -2.00
CA LYS A 70 16.37 5.72 -2.45
C LYS A 70 15.97 4.56 -1.55
N ASP A 71 15.99 4.75 -0.23
CA ASP A 71 15.61 3.72 0.73
C ASP A 71 14.12 3.37 0.64
N LEU A 72 13.24 4.34 0.33
CA LEU A 72 11.81 4.12 0.10
C LEU A 72 11.49 3.40 -1.22
N THR A 73 12.39 3.45 -2.21
CA THR A 73 12.14 2.91 -3.55
C THR A 73 13.17 1.86 -3.99
N ASN A 74 13.99 1.33 -3.08
CA ASN A 74 15.11 0.43 -3.43
C ASN A 74 14.69 -0.95 -3.93
N LYS A 75 13.44 -1.38 -3.70
CA LYS A 75 12.87 -2.65 -4.17
C LYS A 75 11.89 -2.47 -5.33
N ILE A 76 11.69 -1.24 -5.79
CA ILE A 76 10.84 -0.97 -6.95
C ILE A 76 11.67 -1.21 -8.21
N ASP A 77 11.47 -2.39 -8.82
CA ASP A 77 12.10 -2.77 -10.08
C ASP A 77 11.25 -2.37 -11.29
N ASP A 78 11.89 -2.29 -12.46
CA ASP A 78 11.22 -1.96 -13.73
C ASP A 78 10.09 -2.97 -14.06
N SER A 79 10.23 -4.24 -13.66
CA SER A 79 9.18 -5.27 -13.83
C SER A 79 7.93 -4.97 -12.99
N ILE A 80 8.12 -4.51 -11.75
CA ILE A 80 7.02 -4.16 -10.83
C ILE A 80 6.33 -2.91 -11.36
N VAL A 81 7.10 -1.95 -11.83
CA VAL A 81 6.59 -0.74 -12.47
C VAL A 81 5.75 -1.07 -13.70
N GLU A 82 6.26 -1.89 -14.61
CA GLU A 82 5.56 -2.27 -15.83
C GLU A 82 4.29 -3.09 -15.53
N ARG A 83 4.33 -3.95 -14.51
CA ARG A 83 3.17 -4.75 -14.09
C ARG A 83 2.10 -3.89 -13.44
N CYS A 84 2.46 -3.07 -12.46
CA CYS A 84 1.52 -2.41 -11.55
C CYS A 84 1.07 -1.03 -12.03
N SER A 85 1.77 -0.43 -12.99
CA SER A 85 1.39 0.87 -13.53
C SER A 85 0.04 0.82 -14.27
N PRO A 86 -0.77 1.89 -14.19
CA PRO A 86 -1.99 2.00 -14.95
C PRO A 86 -1.65 2.12 -16.44
N VAL A 87 -2.51 1.59 -17.32
CA VAL A 87 -2.29 1.62 -18.78
C VAL A 87 -2.17 3.05 -19.32
N CYS A 88 -2.87 3.99 -18.69
CA CYS A 88 -2.76 5.41 -19.03
C CYS A 88 -1.42 6.06 -18.62
N GLY A 89 -0.59 5.37 -17.83
CA GLY A 89 0.73 5.83 -17.38
C GLY A 89 0.70 6.86 -16.23
N PHE A 90 -0.49 7.19 -15.70
CA PHE A 90 -0.66 8.18 -14.64
C PHE A 90 -1.37 7.60 -13.43
N VAL A 91 -0.75 7.73 -12.27
CA VAL A 91 -1.42 7.48 -10.98
C VAL A 91 -2.24 8.71 -10.63
N ARG A 92 -3.56 8.54 -10.52
CA ARG A 92 -4.50 9.59 -10.13
C ARG A 92 -4.80 9.48 -8.63
N SER A 93 -4.95 10.63 -7.97
CA SER A 93 -5.34 10.66 -6.55
C SER A 93 -6.77 10.15 -6.35
N ALA A 94 -7.71 10.65 -7.17
CA ALA A 94 -9.07 10.13 -7.22
C ALA A 94 -9.22 9.16 -8.41
N LEU A 95 -9.70 7.96 -8.12
CA LEU A 95 -10.04 6.96 -9.14
C LEU A 95 -11.17 7.50 -10.03
N GLU A 96 -10.97 7.47 -11.34
CA GLU A 96 -12.02 7.89 -12.28
C GLU A 96 -13.04 6.76 -12.37
N LEU A 97 -14.26 6.98 -11.86
CA LEU A 97 -15.29 5.96 -11.82
C LEU A 97 -16.17 6.04 -13.07
N VAL A 98 -16.52 4.88 -13.63
CA VAL A 98 -17.45 4.79 -14.75
C VAL A 98 -18.86 5.05 -14.24
N ASN A 99 -19.55 6.01 -14.84
CA ASN A 99 -20.97 6.20 -14.59
C ASN A 99 -21.75 5.02 -15.19
N PHE A 100 -22.74 4.51 -14.46
CA PHE A 100 -23.70 3.57 -15.02
C PHE A 100 -24.44 4.20 -16.19
N ASP A 101 -24.55 3.45 -17.29
CA ASP A 101 -25.49 3.77 -18.37
C ASP A 101 -26.92 3.86 -17.81
N ASP A 102 -27.75 4.75 -18.35
CA ASP A 102 -29.11 4.98 -17.83
C ASP A 102 -29.99 3.70 -17.85
N ALA A 103 -29.66 2.75 -18.73
CA ALA A 103 -30.29 1.44 -18.82
C ALA A 103 -29.87 0.46 -17.70
N SER A 104 -28.64 0.56 -17.19
CA SER A 104 -28.10 -0.30 -16.12
C SER A 104 -28.20 0.33 -14.73
N ARG A 105 -28.69 1.58 -14.65
CA ARG A 105 -28.95 2.26 -13.38
C ARG A 105 -29.99 1.48 -12.57
N PRO A 106 -29.68 1.03 -11.33
CA PRO A 106 -30.62 0.28 -10.51
C PRO A 106 -31.83 1.17 -10.16
N ARG A 107 -33.00 0.87 -10.74
CA ARG A 107 -34.26 1.63 -10.55
C ARG A 107 -35.00 1.26 -9.27
N GLY A 108 -34.26 0.98 -8.18
CA GLY A 108 -34.81 0.69 -6.85
C GLY A 108 -35.64 -0.59 -6.73
N THR A 109 -35.84 -1.37 -7.79
CA THR A 109 -36.72 -2.55 -7.83
C THR A 109 -35.99 -3.87 -7.64
N GLU A 110 -34.73 -3.97 -8.03
CA GLU A 110 -33.92 -5.18 -7.82
C GLU A 110 -33.19 -5.13 -6.48
N SER A 111 -33.82 -5.72 -5.47
CA SER A 111 -33.13 -6.06 -4.22
C SER A 111 -32.02 -7.06 -4.57
N ARG A 112 -30.77 -6.59 -4.68
CA ARG A 112 -29.59 -7.48 -4.64
C ARG A 112 -29.84 -8.49 -3.53
N LYS A 113 -29.67 -9.79 -3.80
CA LYS A 113 -29.83 -10.86 -2.81
C LYS A 113 -28.85 -10.59 -1.67
N ARG A 114 -29.27 -9.79 -0.67
CA ARG A 114 -28.48 -9.46 0.51
C ARG A 114 -28.09 -10.78 1.15
N LYS A 115 -26.79 -11.01 1.33
CA LYS A 115 -26.35 -12.17 2.10
C LYS A 115 -26.83 -11.92 3.51
N ARG A 116 -27.94 -12.55 3.91
CA ARG A 116 -28.39 -12.58 5.31
C ARG A 116 -27.45 -13.50 6.09
N GLY A 117 -26.17 -13.15 6.17
CA GLY A 117 -25.19 -13.82 6.99
C GLY A 117 -25.21 -13.21 8.38
N ALA A 118 -25.45 -14.01 9.41
CA ALA A 118 -25.08 -13.63 10.76
C ALA A 118 -23.54 -13.58 10.80
N GLY A 119 -22.95 -12.40 11.03
CA GLY A 119 -21.50 -12.23 11.15
C GLY A 119 -20.84 -11.13 10.30
N LEU A 120 -21.59 -10.37 9.48
CA LEU A 120 -21.01 -9.24 8.74
C LEU A 120 -20.58 -8.11 9.70
N THR A 121 -19.37 -7.58 9.52
CA THR A 121 -18.88 -6.40 10.25
C THR A 121 -19.72 -5.16 9.88
N VAL A 122 -19.61 -4.10 10.68
CA VAL A 122 -20.31 -2.84 10.38
C VAL A 122 -19.86 -2.29 9.03
N GLU A 123 -18.55 -2.35 8.73
CA GLU A 123 -18.03 -1.86 7.45
C GLU A 123 -18.55 -2.68 6.26
N GLU A 124 -18.62 -4.01 6.38
CA GLU A 124 -19.13 -4.88 5.32
C GLU A 124 -20.61 -4.59 5.01
N LYS A 125 -21.41 -4.29 6.04
CA LYS A 125 -22.81 -3.88 5.85
C LYS A 125 -22.93 -2.54 5.15
N GLU A 126 -22.06 -1.58 5.48
CA GLU A 126 -22.02 -0.28 4.80
C GLU A 126 -21.62 -0.44 3.33
N GLN A 127 -20.63 -1.28 3.03
CA GLN A 127 -20.21 -1.58 1.66
C GLN A 127 -21.34 -2.21 0.82
N GLU A 128 -22.18 -3.08 1.40
CA GLU A 128 -23.35 -3.63 0.70
C GLU A 128 -24.38 -2.55 0.30
N LEU A 129 -24.40 -1.40 0.97
CA LEU A 129 -25.29 -0.28 0.66
C LEU A 129 -24.73 0.65 -0.42
N LEU A 130 -23.44 0.55 -0.76
CA LEU A 130 -22.80 1.41 -1.74
C LEU A 130 -23.11 0.95 -3.18
N PRO A 131 -23.26 1.89 -4.13
CA PRO A 131 -23.30 1.57 -5.55
C PRO A 131 -21.99 0.88 -5.99
N ASP A 132 -22.09 -0.13 -6.86
CA ASP A 132 -20.93 -0.86 -7.41
C ASP A 132 -20.26 -0.02 -8.51
N LEU A 133 -19.54 1.03 -8.10
CA LEU A 133 -18.82 1.90 -9.01
C LEU A 133 -17.50 1.25 -9.41
N LYS A 134 -17.34 1.00 -10.71
CA LYS A 134 -16.11 0.41 -11.24
C LYS A 134 -15.15 1.49 -11.74
N PRO A 135 -13.83 1.32 -11.52
CA PRO A 135 -12.83 2.16 -12.15
C PRO A 135 -12.98 2.18 -13.66
N LYS A 136 -12.61 3.32 -14.26
CA LYS A 136 -12.47 3.46 -15.69
C LYS A 136 -11.32 2.57 -16.15
N PRO A 137 -11.56 1.66 -17.11
CA PRO A 137 -10.53 0.75 -17.59
C PRO A 137 -9.25 1.48 -18.00
N GLY A 138 -8.11 0.98 -17.54
CA GLY A 138 -6.79 1.53 -17.83
C GLY A 138 -6.36 2.71 -16.96
N THR A 139 -7.22 3.17 -16.03
CA THR A 139 -6.83 4.17 -15.01
C THR A 139 -6.49 3.56 -13.65
N GLU A 140 -6.90 2.31 -13.42
CA GLU A 140 -6.66 1.54 -12.19
C GLU A 140 -5.19 1.09 -12.04
N LEU A 141 -4.74 1.01 -10.79
CA LEU A 141 -3.46 0.40 -10.47
C LEU A 141 -3.57 -1.12 -10.66
N ARG A 142 -2.63 -1.72 -11.39
CA ARG A 142 -2.62 -3.16 -11.66
C ARG A 142 -1.87 -3.92 -10.58
N LEU A 143 -2.25 -3.66 -9.32
CA LEU A 143 -1.68 -4.33 -8.15
C LEU A 143 -2.15 -5.79 -8.12
N SER A 144 -1.42 -6.63 -7.40
CA SER A 144 -1.76 -8.03 -7.21
C SER A 144 -3.06 -8.14 -6.43
N GLU A 145 -3.95 -9.02 -6.88
CA GLU A 145 -5.21 -9.25 -6.18
C GLU A 145 -4.93 -9.92 -4.83
N LEU A 146 -5.28 -9.21 -3.75
CA LEU A 146 -5.16 -9.76 -2.41
C LEU A 146 -6.14 -10.94 -2.23
N PRO A 147 -5.72 -12.04 -1.56
CA PRO A 147 -6.59 -13.19 -1.38
C PRO A 147 -7.88 -12.83 -0.62
N GLN A 148 -9.04 -13.06 -1.25
CA GLN A 148 -10.34 -12.96 -0.58
C GLN A 148 -10.69 -14.22 0.22
N LYS A 149 -10.04 -15.34 -0.12
CA LYS A 149 -10.20 -16.63 0.54
C LYS A 149 -8.87 -17.08 1.10
N PHE A 150 -8.83 -17.35 2.39
CA PHE A 150 -7.60 -17.68 3.12
C PHE A 150 -7.31 -19.18 3.20
N TYR A 151 -8.22 -20.02 2.71
CA TYR A 151 -8.16 -21.48 2.86
C TYR A 151 -8.49 -22.20 1.54
N PRO A 152 -8.05 -23.46 1.36
CA PRO A 152 -8.39 -24.29 0.19
C PRO A 152 -9.89 -24.51 -0.02
N ASP A 153 -10.30 -24.89 -1.23
CA ASP A 153 -11.71 -25.11 -1.56
C ASP A 153 -12.38 -26.23 -0.75
N ASP A 154 -11.65 -27.32 -0.52
CA ASP A 154 -12.14 -28.50 0.21
C ASP A 154 -11.75 -28.50 1.71
N ALA A 155 -11.47 -27.32 2.27
CA ALA A 155 -11.00 -27.21 3.66
C ALA A 155 -12.08 -27.64 4.67
N THR A 156 -11.67 -28.47 5.63
CA THR A 156 -12.48 -28.81 6.80
C THR A 156 -12.69 -27.59 7.70
N PRO A 157 -13.72 -27.55 8.57
CA PRO A 157 -13.93 -26.43 9.49
C PRO A 157 -12.70 -26.10 10.35
N ALA A 158 -11.97 -27.13 10.79
CA ALA A 158 -10.73 -26.95 11.55
C ALA A 158 -9.62 -26.30 10.72
N GLU A 159 -9.51 -26.65 9.43
CA GLU A 159 -8.57 -26.02 8.49
C GLU A 159 -8.96 -24.59 8.16
N ILE A 160 -10.26 -24.29 8.03
CA ILE A 160 -10.76 -22.93 7.85
C ILE A 160 -10.32 -22.04 9.02
N THR A 161 -10.55 -22.49 10.26
CA THR A 161 -10.12 -21.75 11.45
C THR A 161 -8.60 -21.57 11.46
N ARG A 162 -7.84 -22.64 11.19
CA ARG A 162 -6.37 -22.58 11.15
C ARG A 162 -5.86 -21.53 10.15
N HIS A 163 -6.36 -21.55 8.93
CA HIS A 163 -5.97 -20.63 7.87
C HIS A 163 -6.52 -19.20 8.05
N SER A 164 -7.55 -19.02 8.87
CA SER A 164 -8.04 -17.69 9.25
C SER A 164 -7.18 -17.05 10.34
N LEU A 165 -6.58 -17.86 11.22
CA LEU A 165 -5.64 -17.41 12.24
C LEU A 165 -4.22 -17.19 11.68
N ASP A 166 -3.80 -18.05 10.74
CA ASP A 166 -2.51 -17.99 10.06
C ASP A 166 -2.70 -17.77 8.55
N THR A 167 -2.33 -16.58 8.07
CA THR A 167 -2.47 -16.19 6.67
C THR A 167 -1.39 -16.78 5.76
N SER A 168 -0.52 -17.65 6.27
CA SER A 168 0.59 -18.26 5.53
C SER A 168 0.16 -18.92 4.23
N TYR A 169 -0.97 -19.63 4.19
CA TYR A 169 -1.47 -20.24 2.95
C TYR A 169 -1.84 -19.18 1.89
N ALA A 170 -2.52 -18.11 2.32
CA ALA A 170 -2.95 -17.04 1.46
C ALA A 170 -1.75 -16.26 0.90
N LEU A 171 -0.77 -15.96 1.77
CA LEU A 171 0.48 -15.32 1.38
C LEU A 171 1.28 -16.20 0.43
N ASP A 172 1.46 -17.49 0.74
CA ASP A 172 2.20 -18.41 -0.12
C ASP A 172 1.56 -18.55 -1.51
N THR A 173 0.22 -18.63 -1.56
CA THR A 173 -0.52 -18.63 -2.84
C THR A 173 -0.29 -17.35 -3.64
N LEU A 174 -0.20 -16.19 -2.97
CA LEU A 174 0.11 -14.93 -3.63
C LEU A 174 1.56 -14.90 -4.14
N LEU A 175 2.53 -15.31 -3.31
CA LEU A 175 3.95 -15.35 -3.68
C LEU A 175 4.20 -16.30 -4.86
N ASN A 176 3.50 -17.43 -4.93
CA ASN A 176 3.61 -18.40 -6.03
C ASN A 176 3.07 -17.88 -7.38
N LYS A 177 2.26 -16.81 -7.38
CA LYS A 177 1.83 -16.13 -8.62
C LYS A 177 2.87 -15.12 -9.14
N LEU A 178 3.81 -14.70 -8.28
CA LEU A 178 4.86 -13.76 -8.63
C LEU A 178 6.02 -14.48 -9.30
N LYS A 179 6.82 -13.75 -10.09
CA LYS A 179 8.02 -14.31 -10.69
C LYS A 179 9.12 -14.55 -9.65
N ASP A 180 9.23 -13.63 -8.70
CA ASP A 180 10.11 -13.70 -7.55
C ASP A 180 9.30 -13.28 -6.30
N PRO A 181 9.29 -14.07 -5.22
CA PRO A 181 8.66 -13.69 -3.96
C PRO A 181 9.06 -12.30 -3.44
N MET A 182 10.28 -11.82 -3.75
CA MET A 182 10.73 -10.49 -3.33
C MET A 182 9.95 -9.34 -3.98
N GLU A 183 9.28 -9.58 -5.13
CA GLU A 183 8.46 -8.57 -5.81
C GLU A 183 7.32 -8.05 -4.92
N ILE A 184 6.87 -8.83 -3.92
CA ILE A 184 5.86 -8.40 -2.96
C ILE A 184 6.33 -7.18 -2.14
N ILE A 185 7.63 -7.08 -1.86
CA ILE A 185 8.21 -5.96 -1.10
C ILE A 185 8.30 -4.72 -1.98
N GLY A 186 8.65 -4.88 -3.25
CA GLY A 186 8.62 -3.78 -4.20
C GLY A 186 7.19 -3.27 -4.44
N GLU A 187 6.20 -4.16 -4.47
CA GLU A 187 4.78 -3.80 -4.56
C GLU A 187 4.29 -3.07 -3.29
N LEU A 188 4.76 -3.48 -2.11
CA LEU A 188 4.54 -2.77 -0.84
C LEU A 188 5.12 -1.35 -0.88
N GLN A 189 6.34 -1.17 -1.38
CA GLN A 189 6.97 0.15 -1.54
C GLN A 189 6.24 1.02 -2.56
N LEU A 190 5.88 0.44 -3.72
CA LEU A 190 5.14 1.15 -4.76
C LEU A 190 3.80 1.64 -4.21
N SER A 191 3.06 0.78 -3.52
CA SER A 191 1.78 1.11 -2.90
C SER A 191 1.92 2.23 -1.88
N PHE A 192 2.96 2.18 -1.03
CA PHE A 192 3.25 3.25 -0.08
C PHE A 192 3.55 4.60 -0.76
N VAL A 193 4.36 4.61 -1.81
CA VAL A 193 4.71 5.82 -2.55
C VAL A 193 3.50 6.39 -3.30
N CYS A 194 2.69 5.52 -3.92
CA CYS A 194 1.44 5.90 -4.57
C CYS A 194 0.41 6.46 -3.57
N PHE A 195 0.40 5.97 -2.34
CA PHE A 195 -0.38 6.57 -1.25
C PHE A 195 0.17 7.95 -0.86
N LEU A 196 1.42 8.03 -0.39
CA LEU A 196 1.95 9.27 0.21
C LEU A 196 2.14 10.38 -0.84
N ALA A 197 2.72 10.07 -2.00
CA ALA A 197 2.96 11.03 -3.06
C ALA A 197 1.79 11.12 -4.04
N GLY A 198 1.14 10.00 -4.38
CA GLY A 198 0.05 9.96 -5.35
C GLY A 198 -1.32 10.26 -4.75
N GLN A 199 -1.45 10.25 -3.41
CA GLN A 199 -2.72 10.45 -2.69
C GLN A 199 -3.80 9.46 -3.17
N SER A 200 -3.37 8.24 -3.52
CA SER A 200 -4.24 7.15 -3.99
C SER A 200 -4.73 6.33 -2.81
N LEU A 201 -6.05 6.32 -2.60
CA LEU A 201 -6.69 5.50 -1.56
C LEU A 201 -6.57 4.00 -1.87
N GLU A 202 -6.66 3.61 -3.14
CA GLU A 202 -6.49 2.21 -3.58
C GLU A 202 -5.11 1.66 -3.17
N ALA A 203 -4.07 2.46 -3.39
CA ALA A 203 -2.72 2.10 -2.99
C ALA A 203 -2.56 1.99 -1.46
N PHE A 204 -3.28 2.81 -0.69
CA PHE A 204 -3.29 2.73 0.77
C PHE A 204 -3.97 1.46 1.29
N GLU A 205 -5.14 1.13 0.76
CA GLU A 205 -5.86 -0.10 1.12
C GLU A 205 -5.04 -1.34 0.77
N HIS A 206 -4.41 -1.35 -0.39
CA HIS A 206 -3.53 -2.43 -0.79
C HIS A 206 -2.30 -2.53 0.13
N TRP A 207 -1.65 -1.41 0.47
CA TRP A 207 -0.54 -1.39 1.43
C TRP A 207 -0.96 -1.96 2.80
N LYS A 208 -2.12 -1.56 3.35
CA LYS A 208 -2.65 -2.14 4.59
C LYS A 208 -2.89 -3.64 4.44
N GLY A 209 -3.48 -4.07 3.33
CA GLY A 209 -3.72 -5.48 3.04
C GLY A 209 -2.44 -6.32 3.04
N LEU A 210 -1.38 -5.84 2.39
CA LEU A 210 -0.07 -6.49 2.39
C LEU A 210 0.55 -6.54 3.79
N VAL A 211 0.53 -5.44 4.54
CA VAL A 211 1.04 -5.39 5.92
C VAL A 211 0.32 -6.43 6.78
N SER A 212 -1.02 -6.54 6.66
CA SER A 212 -1.77 -7.52 7.44
C SER A 212 -1.47 -8.96 7.03
N LEU A 213 -1.42 -9.20 5.72
CA LEU A 213 -1.17 -10.52 5.15
C LEU A 213 0.20 -11.07 5.53
N ILE A 214 1.23 -10.23 5.51
CA ILE A 214 2.60 -10.61 5.88
C ILE A 214 2.72 -10.80 7.39
N CYS A 215 2.20 -9.88 8.20
CA CYS A 215 2.34 -9.95 9.65
C CYS A 215 1.65 -11.16 10.31
N LYS A 216 0.57 -11.66 9.70
CA LYS A 216 -0.20 -12.81 10.21
C LYS A 216 0.26 -14.17 9.66
N ALA A 217 1.26 -14.20 8.77
CA ALA A 217 1.75 -15.43 8.15
C ALA A 217 2.85 -16.08 9.00
N ASP A 218 2.48 -16.87 10.02
CA ASP A 218 3.41 -17.49 10.97
C ASP A 218 4.21 -18.66 10.36
N SER A 219 3.51 -19.69 9.87
CA SER A 219 4.16 -20.91 9.39
C SER A 219 5.08 -20.68 8.17
N LEU A 220 4.92 -19.57 7.45
CA LEU A 220 5.75 -19.21 6.30
C LEU A 220 7.08 -18.53 6.67
N ILE A 221 7.24 -18.01 7.89
CA ILE A 221 8.43 -17.24 8.33
C ILE A 221 9.74 -18.01 8.08
N PRO A 222 9.88 -19.30 8.47
CA PRO A 222 11.15 -20.03 8.31
C PRO A 222 11.54 -20.27 6.84
N SER A 223 10.55 -20.41 5.96
CA SER A 223 10.73 -20.70 4.53
C SER A 223 11.00 -19.42 3.73
N GLN A 224 10.36 -18.30 4.08
CA GLN A 224 10.45 -17.03 3.36
C GLN A 224 11.23 -15.95 4.14
N ARG A 225 12.25 -16.35 4.91
CA ARG A 225 13.05 -15.46 5.80
C ARG A 225 13.52 -14.16 5.15
N ALA A 226 13.92 -14.21 3.88
CA ALA A 226 14.39 -13.04 3.15
C ALA A 226 13.28 -11.98 2.99
N VAL A 227 12.06 -12.41 2.67
CA VAL A 227 10.88 -11.54 2.52
C VAL A 227 10.56 -10.86 3.85
N PHE A 228 10.49 -11.62 4.96
CA PHE A 228 10.22 -11.06 6.29
C PHE A 228 11.33 -10.11 6.78
N SER A 229 12.59 -10.44 6.51
CA SER A 229 13.72 -9.56 6.87
C SER A 229 13.63 -8.23 6.14
N GLU A 230 13.33 -8.27 4.84
CA GLU A 230 13.22 -7.05 4.03
C GLU A 230 11.95 -6.26 4.39
N PHE A 231 10.83 -6.95 4.63
CA PHE A 231 9.60 -6.34 5.11
C PHE A 231 9.81 -5.51 6.37
N LEU A 232 10.50 -6.07 7.38
CA LEU A 232 10.80 -5.36 8.63
C LEU A 232 11.62 -4.08 8.40
N ASN A 233 12.64 -4.13 7.53
CA ASN A 233 13.45 -2.96 7.20
C ASN A 233 12.64 -1.90 6.43
N VAL A 234 11.89 -2.32 5.40
CA VAL A 234 11.07 -1.43 4.58
C VAL A 234 9.99 -0.76 5.41
N LEU A 235 9.28 -1.51 6.25
CA LEU A 235 8.22 -0.97 7.08
C LEU A 235 8.76 0.00 8.14
N GLU A 236 9.93 -0.30 8.75
CA GLU A 236 10.63 0.64 9.65
C GLU A 236 10.87 2.00 8.97
N ILE A 237 11.40 1.98 7.74
CA ILE A 237 11.68 3.17 6.95
C ILE A 237 10.37 3.90 6.58
N GLN A 238 9.37 3.17 6.06
CA GLN A 238 8.09 3.76 5.66
C GLN A 238 7.41 4.48 6.81
N LEU A 239 7.28 3.83 7.98
CA LEU A 239 6.67 4.43 9.17
C LEU A 239 7.41 5.68 9.63
N SER A 240 8.73 5.75 9.37
CA SER A 240 9.51 6.93 9.72
C SER A 240 9.14 8.19 8.93
N HIS A 241 8.49 8.02 7.77
CA HIS A 241 8.07 9.06 6.84
C HIS A 241 6.55 9.33 6.84
N VAL A 242 5.75 8.57 7.58
CA VAL A 242 4.32 8.84 7.72
C VAL A 242 4.14 10.06 8.63
N PRO A 243 3.37 11.09 8.24
CA PRO A 243 3.08 12.23 9.11
C PRO A 243 2.42 11.78 10.41
N GLU A 244 2.80 12.39 11.54
CA GLU A 244 2.27 12.04 12.86
C GLU A 244 0.74 12.16 12.93
N GLU A 245 0.14 13.11 12.20
CA GLU A 245 -1.32 13.30 12.12
C GLU A 245 -2.02 12.10 11.46
N VAL A 246 -1.42 11.54 10.40
CA VAL A 246 -1.91 10.32 9.73
C VAL A 246 -1.73 9.11 10.64
N LEU A 247 -0.63 9.09 11.43
CA LEU A 247 -0.44 8.09 12.46
C LEU A 247 -1.41 8.26 13.62
N CYS A 248 -1.86 9.46 13.98
CA CYS A 248 -2.81 9.71 15.08
C CYS A 248 -4.20 9.13 14.81
N ASP A 249 -4.71 9.23 13.58
CA ASP A 249 -5.96 8.55 13.17
C ASP A 249 -5.78 7.02 13.04
N ILE A 250 -4.55 6.56 12.82
CA ILE A 250 -4.17 5.16 13.01
C ILE A 250 -4.08 4.84 14.52
N VAL A 251 -3.62 5.74 15.38
CA VAL A 251 -3.29 5.51 16.80
C VAL A 251 -4.47 5.69 17.75
N ALA A 252 -5.57 6.31 17.33
CA ALA A 252 -6.80 6.40 18.11
C ALA A 252 -7.47 5.02 18.22
N SER A 253 -7.03 4.20 19.18
CA SER A 253 -7.63 2.91 19.59
C SER A 253 -7.74 1.82 18.52
N ASN A 254 -7.26 2.03 17.29
CA ASN A 254 -7.25 1.03 16.22
C ASN A 254 -5.95 1.12 15.39
N ASN A 255 -4.80 1.04 16.07
CA ASN A 255 -3.50 1.08 15.41
C ASN A 255 -3.22 -0.23 14.70
N PHE A 256 -3.86 -0.35 13.55
CA PHE A 256 -3.76 -1.48 12.64
C PHE A 256 -2.30 -1.92 12.46
N VAL A 257 -1.37 -0.97 12.25
CA VAL A 257 0.05 -1.30 12.04
C VAL A 257 0.64 -1.91 13.31
N TYR A 258 0.42 -1.28 14.46
CA TYR A 258 0.87 -1.77 15.75
C TYR A 258 0.33 -3.17 16.07
N HIS A 259 -0.97 -3.44 15.90
CA HIS A 259 -1.55 -4.76 16.17
C HIS A 259 -0.99 -5.84 15.24
N ASN A 260 -0.79 -5.53 13.96
CA ASN A 260 -0.18 -6.49 13.03
C ASN A 260 1.30 -6.72 13.38
N LEU A 261 2.06 -5.68 13.72
CA LEU A 261 3.44 -5.83 14.16
C LEU A 261 3.58 -6.60 15.47
N ARG A 262 2.66 -6.40 16.42
CA ARG A 262 2.61 -7.16 17.68
C ARG A 262 2.49 -8.66 17.38
N LYS A 263 1.56 -9.03 16.48
CA LYS A 263 1.40 -10.43 16.01
C LYS A 263 2.65 -10.96 15.32
N LEU A 264 3.25 -10.17 14.42
CA LEU A 264 4.49 -10.59 13.74
C LEU A 264 5.65 -10.81 14.72
N PHE A 265 5.86 -9.89 15.66
CA PHE A 265 6.91 -10.04 16.67
C PHE A 265 6.64 -11.25 17.57
N ALA A 266 5.39 -11.48 17.99
CA ALA A 266 5.00 -12.65 18.76
C ALA A 266 5.31 -13.96 18.01
N ASN A 267 4.95 -14.03 16.72
CA ASN A 267 5.22 -15.17 15.85
C ASN A 267 6.72 -15.42 15.67
N ILE A 268 7.52 -14.37 15.41
CA ILE A 268 8.98 -14.49 15.28
C ILE A 268 9.64 -14.96 16.60
N GLU A 269 9.16 -14.46 17.74
CA GLU A 269 9.69 -14.79 19.05
C GLU A 269 9.43 -16.27 19.41
N SER A 270 8.17 -16.71 19.29
CA SER A 270 7.71 -18.03 19.68
C SER A 270 8.18 -19.15 18.73
N ASN A 271 8.41 -18.84 17.45
CA ASN A 271 8.75 -19.84 16.45
C ASN A 271 10.21 -20.32 16.62
N THR A 272 10.37 -21.62 16.89
CA THR A 272 11.67 -22.27 17.13
C THR A 272 12.49 -22.47 15.86
N ASN A 273 11.85 -22.43 14.69
CA ASN A 273 12.50 -22.66 13.40
C ASN A 273 13.04 -21.36 12.77
N VAL A 274 12.85 -20.23 13.44
CA VAL A 274 13.36 -18.93 13.02
C VAL A 274 14.78 -18.73 13.56
N ASP A 275 15.69 -18.28 12.70
CA ASP A 275 17.09 -18.07 13.06
C ASP A 275 17.32 -16.82 13.93
N ASP A 276 18.40 -16.84 14.71
CA ASP A 276 18.76 -15.73 15.61
C ASP A 276 18.97 -14.40 14.88
N ARG A 277 19.31 -14.45 13.58
CA ARG A 277 19.49 -13.26 12.76
C ARG A 277 18.16 -12.52 12.57
N LEU A 278 17.10 -13.22 12.17
CA LEU A 278 15.77 -12.62 12.02
C LEU A 278 15.20 -12.20 13.38
N LYS A 279 15.40 -13.00 14.44
CA LYS A 279 14.99 -12.61 15.81
C LYS A 279 15.67 -11.31 16.27
N SER A 280 16.98 -11.21 16.09
CA SER A 280 17.74 -10.00 16.42
C SER A 280 17.29 -8.78 15.62
N LEU A 281 16.94 -8.98 14.34
CA LEU A 281 16.38 -7.93 13.49
C LEU A 281 15.02 -7.46 14.00
N ALA A 282 14.11 -8.38 14.33
CA ALA A 282 12.80 -8.07 14.87
C ALA A 282 12.89 -7.29 16.18
N ILE A 283 13.76 -7.72 17.11
CA ILE A 283 14.04 -7.00 18.38
C ILE A 283 14.53 -5.58 18.09
N ARG A 284 15.51 -5.42 17.19
CA ARG A 284 16.03 -4.10 16.82
C ARG A 284 14.95 -3.17 16.29
N VAL A 285 14.09 -3.67 15.40
CA VAL A 285 12.99 -2.88 14.81
C VAL A 285 11.97 -2.53 15.89
N ARG A 286 11.54 -3.51 16.69
CA ARG A 286 10.63 -3.32 17.83
C ARG A 286 11.11 -2.22 18.77
N ASP A 287 12.38 -2.26 19.19
CA ASP A 287 12.94 -1.28 20.13
C ASP A 287 13.00 0.13 19.53
N ARG A 288 13.26 0.25 18.22
CA ARG A 288 13.24 1.53 17.52
C ARG A 288 11.83 2.10 17.37
N LEU A 289 10.84 1.26 17.06
CA LEU A 289 9.44 1.66 17.00
C LEU A 289 8.91 2.05 18.38
N THR A 290 9.25 1.29 19.42
CA THR A 290 8.98 1.63 20.83
C THR A 290 9.52 3.01 21.17
N LYS A 291 10.80 3.27 20.83
CA LYS A 291 11.43 4.56 21.12
C LYS A 291 10.84 5.72 20.32
N LYS A 292 10.49 5.51 19.05
CA LYS A 292 10.02 6.57 18.16
C LYS A 292 8.55 6.92 18.38
N PHE A 293 7.70 5.90 18.56
CA PHE A 293 6.24 6.06 18.61
C PHE A 293 5.64 5.82 20.00
N LEU A 294 6.47 5.46 20.99
CA LEU A 294 6.03 5.11 22.35
C LEU A 294 5.04 3.93 22.38
N TRP A 295 5.12 3.04 21.40
CA TRP A 295 4.35 1.79 21.35
C TRP A 295 4.91 0.77 22.34
N ASP A 296 4.03 0.02 23.01
CA ASP A 296 4.45 -1.01 23.97
C ASP A 296 4.44 -2.41 23.36
N PHE A 297 5.55 -3.13 23.45
CA PHE A 297 5.68 -4.49 22.89
C PHE A 297 6.22 -5.49 23.94
N LYS A 298 6.01 -5.24 25.23
CA LYS A 298 6.56 -6.11 26.30
C LYS A 298 5.82 -7.43 26.44
N ASP A 299 4.50 -7.43 26.33
CA ASP A 299 3.66 -8.58 26.66
C ASP A 299 3.07 -9.24 25.41
N LEU A 300 3.92 -9.54 24.42
CA LEU A 300 3.50 -10.02 23.09
C LEU A 300 2.64 -11.31 23.09
N GLN A 301 2.70 -12.09 24.16
CA GLN A 301 1.98 -13.34 24.33
C GLN A 301 0.69 -13.21 25.17
N GLU A 302 0.46 -12.06 25.81
CA GLU A 302 -0.79 -11.81 26.53
C GLU A 302 -1.89 -11.43 25.53
N GLU A 303 -3.07 -12.02 25.73
CA GLU A 303 -4.30 -11.67 25.01
C GLU A 303 -4.74 -10.27 25.46
N ASP A 304 -5.20 -9.43 24.52
CA ASP A 304 -5.73 -8.11 24.87
C ASP A 304 -6.95 -8.30 25.80
N ASP A 305 -7.18 -7.39 26.77
CA ASP A 305 -8.25 -7.51 27.79
C ASP A 305 -9.65 -7.77 27.19
N ASP A 306 -9.89 -7.32 25.96
CA ASP A 306 -11.14 -7.51 25.21
C ASP A 306 -11.32 -8.95 24.67
N GLU A 307 -10.23 -9.72 24.55
CA GLU A 307 -10.20 -11.13 24.13
C GLU A 307 -10.09 -12.09 25.33
N ALA A 308 -9.83 -11.56 26.53
CA ALA A 308 -9.68 -12.36 27.75
C ALA A 308 -11.02 -13.02 28.17
N PRO A 309 -10.97 -14.23 28.76
CA PRO A 309 -12.18 -14.91 29.21
C PRO A 309 -12.88 -14.10 30.31
N VAL A 310 -14.21 -13.95 30.18
CA VAL A 310 -15.03 -13.31 31.22
C VAL A 310 -14.99 -14.19 32.47
N VAL A 311 -14.29 -13.72 33.51
CA VAL A 311 -14.21 -14.40 34.80
C VAL A 311 -15.51 -14.18 35.55
N VAL A 312 -16.33 -15.24 35.67
CA VAL A 312 -17.54 -15.23 36.50
C VAL A 312 -17.19 -15.77 37.88
N ALA A 313 -17.28 -14.92 38.91
CA ALA A 313 -17.16 -15.37 40.28
C ALA A 313 -18.30 -16.34 40.62
N LEU A 314 -17.96 -17.49 41.19
CA LEU A 314 -18.94 -18.44 41.69
C LEU A 314 -19.27 -18.06 43.14
N ASP A 315 -20.45 -17.49 43.35
CA ASP A 315 -21.05 -17.30 44.68
C ASP A 315 -21.57 -18.63 45.27
#